data_AF-A0A1X1TAV1-F1
#
_entry.id   AF-A0A1X1TAV1-F1
#
_cell.length_a   1.000
_cell.length_b   1.000
_cell.length_c   1.000
_cell.angle_alpha   90.00
_cell.angle_beta   90.00
_cell.angle_gamma   90.00
#
_symmetry.space_group_name_H-M   'P 1'
#
loop_
_entity.id
_entity.type
_entity.pdbx_description
1 polymer ?
#
loop_
_entity_poly.entity_id
_entity_poly.type
_entity_poly.pdbx_seq_one_letter_code
_entity_poly.pdbx_strand_id
1 'polypeptide(L)'
;MSRDIYADAARRNAYMLPGHVLLAAEPSAIPVSTLTVDVLAEQAEELEASSKYALRAMLNGIDTVEDLQLFLGLDDGDTARVVAALLVAEFIDYRPPPEGGTRRLSLLPTGQEAARNAHIRRPRSTAIQVVYDRLTDTVTDWRKNSLRRAMQAKSDPGRILLPPSSSRPVGLEDLSIDAVSSALDARGDSVRILGVSGVTENRNYYHDAILLVFKDIDSNTLRLGVEIDGVWSEPHAAALEAIGAVERLGISAAPVEDPHEPVSDPGQRLSRDEVIALQTAMTGTSQAEDTDVLNRSAIRWLGVYEHPIRLDDALSNSKRRLLIISPWITRSVVDAQWVSRVEALARNVDVTIFWGFGNNEKTDPTAIAELHAAAQRSHRLAIVKVDDTHAKVLVGDDFYIKTSFNWLSFRGDPSRKYRQEEGDLVQDQVLADGAYDRYMTDNLGHAVEVIGTLPAPYRALVGPDVATGAAAPPPAQKKATRPAAKAPAKSASRDRGPRKQAARPESRKKAALRNLAIGQTMSGSVKNVTDFGAFVDLGDCDGLIHKTRMGRRRNDHPSEVFTVGEEVSVMVVSVDVERERVSLALNTF
;
A
#
# COMPACT_ATOMS: atom_id res chain seq x y z
N MET A 1 2.99 -16.05 12.40
CA MET A 1 3.08 -14.75 11.70
C MET A 1 2.21 -14.86 10.45
N SER A 2 1.29 -13.92 10.24
CA SER A 2 0.22 -14.01 9.23
C SER A 2 0.78 -14.24 7.81
N ARG A 3 0.12 -15.09 7.03
CA ARG A 3 0.42 -15.41 5.61
C ARG A 3 0.35 -14.19 4.66
N ASP A 4 -0.01 -13.01 5.17
CA ASP A 4 -0.38 -11.84 4.37
C ASP A 4 0.75 -10.79 4.19
N ILE A 5 1.81 -10.79 5.01
CA ILE A 5 2.82 -9.70 4.98
C ILE A 5 3.58 -9.65 3.64
N TYR A 6 3.92 -10.80 3.07
CA TYR A 6 4.63 -10.87 1.78
C TYR A 6 3.70 -10.55 0.61
N ALA A 7 2.44 -10.96 0.69
CA ALA A 7 1.42 -10.58 -0.29
C ALA A 7 1.14 -9.06 -0.24
N ASP A 8 1.10 -8.48 0.95
CA ASP A 8 1.01 -7.03 1.16
C ASP A 8 2.22 -6.29 0.60
N ALA A 9 3.43 -6.79 0.83
CA ALA A 9 4.65 -6.23 0.27
C ALA A 9 4.67 -6.32 -1.27
N ALA A 10 4.22 -7.46 -1.82
CA ALA A 10 4.06 -7.60 -3.26
C ALA A 10 3.05 -6.59 -3.82
N ARG A 11 1.89 -6.43 -3.17
CA ARG A 11 0.86 -5.47 -3.55
C ARG A 11 1.36 -4.02 -3.50
N ARG A 12 2.08 -3.63 -2.44
CA ARG A 12 2.64 -2.28 -2.29
C ARG A 12 3.66 -1.95 -3.36
N ASN A 13 4.50 -2.92 -3.74
CA ASN A 13 5.68 -2.67 -4.57
C ASN A 13 5.58 -3.17 -6.01
N ALA A 14 4.46 -3.76 -6.42
CA ALA A 14 4.26 -4.33 -7.76
C ALA A 14 4.59 -3.37 -8.91
N TYR A 15 4.47 -2.06 -8.69
CA TYR A 15 4.69 -1.02 -9.70
C TYR A 15 5.95 -0.18 -9.48
N MET A 16 6.84 -0.57 -8.55
CA MET A 16 8.04 0.21 -8.22
C MET A 16 9.06 0.27 -9.37
N LEU A 17 9.06 -0.74 -10.25
CA LEU A 17 9.92 -0.78 -11.44
C LEU A 17 9.05 -0.73 -12.71
N PRO A 18 8.93 0.43 -13.36
CA PRO A 18 8.26 0.54 -14.66
C PRO A 18 8.88 -0.40 -15.70
N GLY A 19 8.05 -0.99 -16.57
CA GLY A 19 8.50 -1.96 -17.58
C GLY A 19 8.81 -3.36 -17.03
N HIS A 20 8.58 -3.59 -15.73
CA HIS A 20 8.82 -4.87 -15.09
C HIS A 20 7.54 -5.42 -14.43
N VAL A 21 7.45 -6.74 -14.35
CA VAL A 21 6.40 -7.47 -13.63
C VAL A 21 7.01 -8.08 -12.37
N LEU A 22 6.40 -7.84 -11.22
CA LEU A 22 6.77 -8.51 -9.98
C LEU A 22 6.35 -9.99 -10.06
N LEU A 23 7.31 -10.89 -9.91
CA LEU A 23 7.11 -12.34 -9.93
C LEU A 23 6.91 -12.91 -8.52
N ALA A 24 7.69 -12.42 -7.55
CA ALA A 24 7.70 -12.99 -6.20
C ALA A 24 8.08 -11.94 -5.14
N ALA A 25 7.59 -12.17 -3.92
CA ALA A 25 7.98 -11.47 -2.72
C ALA A 25 8.34 -12.52 -1.66
N GLU A 26 9.62 -12.64 -1.35
CA GLU A 26 10.16 -13.72 -0.52
C GLU A 26 10.72 -13.18 0.80
N PRO A 27 10.65 -13.94 1.90
CA PRO A 27 11.31 -13.56 3.14
C PRO A 27 12.82 -13.47 2.90
N SER A 28 13.43 -12.35 3.29
CA SER A 28 14.87 -12.19 3.18
C SER A 28 15.49 -11.61 4.44
N ALA A 29 16.82 -11.57 4.45
CA ALA A 29 17.60 -11.00 5.53
C ALA A 29 18.82 -10.27 4.98
N ILE A 30 18.95 -8.99 5.30
CA ILE A 30 20.07 -8.12 4.91
C ILE A 30 21.24 -8.39 5.86
N PRO A 31 22.47 -8.61 5.37
CA PRO A 31 23.64 -8.82 6.22
C PRO A 31 24.01 -7.52 6.92
N VAL A 32 24.19 -7.58 8.24
CA VAL A 32 24.40 -6.39 9.08
C VAL A 32 25.51 -6.62 10.10
N SER A 33 26.27 -5.56 10.35
CA SER A 33 27.24 -5.49 11.44
C SER A 33 26.78 -4.56 12.54
N THR A 34 26.91 -4.99 13.80
CA THR A 34 26.85 -4.05 14.92
C THR A 34 28.25 -3.51 15.16
N LEU A 35 28.42 -2.19 15.10
CA LEU A 35 29.69 -1.53 15.35
C LEU A 35 29.68 -0.91 16.74
N THR A 36 30.76 -1.11 17.48
CA THR A 36 31.09 -0.29 18.65
C THR A 36 32.08 0.75 18.19
N VAL A 37 31.66 2.01 18.16
CA VAL A 37 32.43 3.13 17.62
C VAL A 37 32.89 3.99 18.79
N ASP A 38 34.20 4.18 18.90
CA ASP A 38 34.78 5.10 19.88
C ASP A 38 34.71 6.51 19.31
N VAL A 39 33.98 7.38 19.98
CA VAL A 39 33.73 8.76 19.56
C VAL A 39 34.15 9.76 20.64
N LEU A 40 34.64 10.91 20.19
CA LEU A 40 34.74 12.09 21.02
C LEU A 40 33.39 12.82 20.95
N ALA A 41 32.59 12.79 22.01
CA ALA A 41 31.28 13.43 22.05
C ALA A 41 31.26 14.61 23.02
N GLU A 42 30.42 15.61 22.73
CA GLU A 42 30.13 16.70 23.65
C GLU A 42 29.10 16.24 24.68
N GLN A 43 29.55 16.02 25.93
CA GLN A 43 28.66 15.64 27.03
C GLN A 43 28.26 16.88 27.83
N ALA A 44 26.96 17.05 28.05
CA ALA A 44 26.44 18.00 29.00
C ALA A 44 26.60 17.44 30.43
N GLU A 45 27.39 18.12 31.25
CA GLU A 45 27.57 17.86 32.67
C GLU A 45 26.79 18.92 33.47
N GLU A 46 26.04 18.50 34.49
CA GLU A 46 25.32 19.45 35.33
C GLU A 46 26.31 20.26 36.16
N LEU A 47 26.11 21.58 36.19
CA LEU A 47 26.92 22.47 37.03
C LEU A 47 26.71 22.15 38.51
N GLU A 48 27.78 22.19 39.30
CA GLU A 48 27.68 22.18 40.76
C GLU A 48 26.72 23.30 41.21
N ALA A 49 25.89 23.04 42.22
CA ALA A 49 24.80 23.92 42.60
C ALA A 49 25.27 25.37 42.85
N SER A 50 26.39 25.54 43.56
CA SER A 50 27.01 26.83 43.83
C SER A 50 27.39 27.59 42.55
N SER A 51 28.04 26.92 41.59
CA SER A 51 28.40 27.48 40.28
C SER A 51 27.17 27.83 39.43
N LYS A 52 26.14 26.98 39.46
CA LYS A 52 24.86 27.19 38.77
C LYS A 52 24.14 28.43 39.29
N TYR A 53 24.01 28.56 40.60
CA TYR A 53 23.38 29.73 41.22
C TYR A 53 24.22 30.99 41.02
N ALA A 54 25.55 30.89 41.07
CA ALA A 54 26.45 32.02 40.85
C ALA A 54 26.32 32.59 39.44
N LEU A 55 26.40 31.74 38.41
CA LEU A 55 26.22 32.16 37.02
C LEU A 55 24.85 32.79 36.76
N ARG A 56 23.80 32.28 37.42
CA ARG A 56 22.44 32.81 37.29
C ARG A 56 22.28 34.14 38.01
N ALA A 57 22.91 34.33 39.17
CA ALA A 57 22.99 35.60 39.87
C ALA A 57 23.68 36.66 39.01
N MET A 58 24.83 36.32 38.42
CA MET A 58 25.57 37.20 37.53
C MET A 58 24.78 37.56 36.27
N LEU A 59 24.04 36.62 35.69
CA LEU A 59 23.16 36.88 34.55
C LEU A 59 22.05 37.90 34.88
N ASN A 60 21.68 38.00 36.17
CA ASN A 60 20.69 38.94 36.69
C ASN A 60 21.32 40.19 37.33
N GLY A 61 22.61 40.44 37.11
CA GLY A 61 23.27 41.70 37.48
C GLY A 61 24.04 41.69 38.80
N ILE A 62 24.22 40.53 39.46
CA ILE A 62 25.14 40.42 40.60
C ILE A 62 26.57 40.32 40.08
N ASP A 63 27.31 41.42 40.07
CA ASP A 63 28.61 41.55 39.40
C ASP A 63 29.79 41.80 40.34
N THR A 64 29.62 41.73 41.67
CA THR A 64 30.69 41.82 42.66
C THR A 64 30.83 40.51 43.45
N VAL A 65 32.01 40.26 44.02
CA VAL A 65 32.25 39.04 44.81
C VAL A 65 31.48 39.09 46.12
N GLU A 66 31.39 40.29 46.72
CA GLU A 66 30.68 40.55 47.98
C GLU A 66 29.16 40.32 47.84
N ASP A 67 28.55 40.83 46.77
CA ASP A 67 27.12 40.62 46.52
C ASP A 67 26.83 39.16 46.16
N LEU A 68 27.76 38.50 45.45
CA LEU A 68 27.65 37.08 45.13
C LEU A 68 27.74 36.21 46.37
N GLN A 69 28.66 36.52 47.29
CA GLN A 69 28.79 35.87 48.59
C GLN A 69 27.48 35.97 49.39
N LEU A 70 26.95 37.19 49.50
CA LEU A 70 25.69 37.45 50.20
C LEU A 70 24.52 36.68 49.60
N PHE A 71 24.45 36.63 48.26
CA PHE A 71 23.41 35.91 47.55
C PHE A 71 23.49 34.39 47.73
N LEU A 72 24.70 33.82 47.66
CA LEU A 72 24.92 32.38 47.82
C LEU A 72 24.87 31.93 49.28
N GLY A 73 25.04 32.85 50.24
CA GLY A 73 25.10 32.54 51.66
C GLY A 73 26.35 31.74 52.04
N LEU A 74 27.44 31.91 51.30
CA LEU A 74 28.72 31.22 51.51
C LEU A 74 29.68 32.09 52.32
N ASP A 75 30.70 31.47 52.92
CA ASP A 75 31.82 32.21 53.50
C ASP A 75 32.81 32.69 52.42
N ASP A 76 33.79 33.51 52.83
CA ASP A 76 34.80 34.08 51.91
C ASP A 76 35.59 32.98 51.16
N GLY A 77 35.89 31.87 51.85
CA GLY A 77 36.69 30.78 51.31
C GLY A 77 35.95 29.97 50.25
N ASP A 78 34.71 29.60 50.54
CA ASP A 78 33.84 28.88 49.62
C ASP A 78 33.43 29.76 48.44
N THR A 79 33.16 31.05 48.66
CA THR A 79 32.89 32.00 47.57
C THR A 79 34.10 32.14 46.65
N ALA A 80 35.30 32.29 47.21
CA ALA A 80 36.53 32.36 46.42
C ALA A 80 36.75 31.08 45.60
N ARG A 81 36.45 29.89 46.14
CA ARG A 81 36.49 28.62 45.40
C ARG A 81 35.52 28.61 44.22
N VAL A 82 34.28 29.08 44.41
CA VAL A 82 33.28 29.15 43.33
C VAL A 82 33.77 30.08 42.23
N VAL A 83 34.22 31.29 42.57
CA VAL A 83 34.75 32.26 41.61
C VAL A 83 35.98 31.70 40.87
N ALA A 84 36.90 31.03 41.58
CA ALA A 84 38.05 30.38 40.96
C ALA A 84 37.64 29.27 39.98
N ALA A 85 36.66 28.43 40.34
CA ALA A 85 36.15 27.38 39.45
C ALA A 85 35.51 27.96 38.18
N LEU A 86 34.73 29.04 38.30
CA LEU A 86 34.13 29.74 37.16
C LEU A 86 35.18 30.41 36.25
N LEU A 87 36.25 30.95 36.83
CA LEU A 87 37.40 31.51 36.09
C LEU A 87 38.15 30.42 35.30
N VAL A 88 38.48 29.30 35.95
CA VAL A 88 39.17 28.16 35.31
C VAL A 88 38.33 27.56 34.18
N ALA A 89 37.00 27.58 34.32
CA ALA A 89 36.07 27.14 33.27
C ALA A 89 35.83 28.19 32.17
N GLU A 90 36.51 29.35 32.21
CA GLU A 90 36.36 30.46 31.27
C GLU A 90 34.90 30.94 31.12
N PHE A 91 34.11 30.88 32.20
CA PHE A 91 32.74 31.40 32.19
C PHE A 91 32.65 32.87 32.57
N ILE A 92 33.65 33.34 33.32
CA ILE A 92 33.68 34.70 33.84
C ILE A 92 35.05 35.32 33.57
N ASP A 93 35.07 36.63 33.43
CA ASP A 93 36.27 37.46 33.46
C ASP A 93 36.20 38.33 34.72
N TYR A 94 37.31 38.40 35.45
CA TYR A 94 37.43 39.13 36.71
C TYR A 94 38.39 40.29 36.53
N ARG A 95 37.85 41.41 36.07
CA ARG A 95 38.66 42.53 35.61
C ARG A 95 39.26 43.31 36.79
N PRO A 96 40.53 43.74 36.69
CA PRO A 96 41.08 44.70 37.62
C PRO A 96 40.30 46.01 37.50
N PRO A 97 40.01 46.68 38.63
CA PRO A 97 39.29 47.92 38.59
C PRO A 97 40.20 49.04 38.05
N PRO A 98 39.65 50.07 37.39
CA PRO A 98 40.35 51.35 37.25
C PRO A 98 40.69 51.90 38.64
N GLU A 99 41.76 52.69 38.77
CA GLU A 99 42.26 53.20 40.06
C GLU A 99 41.14 53.56 41.06
N GLY A 100 41.08 52.81 42.17
CA GLY A 100 40.13 53.02 43.27
C GLY A 100 38.77 52.33 43.17
N GLY A 101 38.48 51.58 42.11
CA GLY A 101 37.20 50.86 41.93
C GLY A 101 37.13 49.47 42.58
N THR A 102 35.91 48.95 42.72
CA THR A 102 35.63 47.55 43.09
C THR A 102 35.86 46.61 41.90
N ARG A 103 36.52 45.48 42.12
CA ARG A 103 36.66 44.44 41.08
C ARG A 103 35.30 43.89 40.71
N ARG A 104 35.06 43.70 39.41
CA ARG A 104 33.79 43.18 38.91
C ARG A 104 33.96 41.88 38.15
N LEU A 105 33.00 40.99 38.37
CA LEU A 105 32.80 39.75 37.65
C LEU A 105 31.98 40.06 36.39
N SER A 106 32.41 39.55 35.24
CA SER A 106 31.69 39.73 33.97
C SER A 106 31.51 38.38 33.28
N LEU A 107 30.30 38.09 32.80
CA LEU A 107 30.03 36.83 32.10
C LEU A 107 30.65 36.86 30.69
N LEU A 108 31.45 35.84 30.39
CA LEU A 108 31.89 35.53 29.02
C LEU A 108 30.74 34.86 28.24
N PRO A 109 30.79 34.80 26.90
CA PRO A 109 29.73 34.18 26.09
C PRO A 109 29.40 32.74 26.52
N THR A 110 30.42 31.93 26.80
CA THR A 110 30.33 30.57 27.35
C THR A 110 29.59 30.54 28.70
N GLY A 111 29.90 31.50 29.59
CA GLY A 111 29.23 31.65 30.88
C GLY A 111 27.78 32.09 30.78
N GLN A 112 27.44 32.95 29.82
CA GLN A 112 26.04 33.33 29.56
C GLN A 112 25.21 32.14 29.08
N GLU A 113 25.76 31.31 28.21
CA GLU A 113 25.11 30.09 27.72
C GLU A 113 24.96 29.06 28.85
N ALA A 114 26.01 28.85 29.64
CA ALA A 114 25.98 27.99 30.82
C ALA A 114 24.96 28.48 31.88
N ALA A 115 24.85 29.78 32.11
CA ALA A 115 23.87 30.37 33.03
C ALA A 115 22.42 30.12 32.57
N ARG A 116 22.17 30.18 31.26
CA ARG A 116 20.83 29.94 30.66
C ARG A 116 20.46 28.45 30.69
N ASN A 117 21.40 27.60 30.29
CA ASN A 117 21.14 26.18 30.07
C ASN A 117 21.41 25.32 31.31
N ALA A 118 22.12 25.84 32.32
CA ALA A 118 22.54 25.16 33.55
C ALA A 118 23.44 23.91 33.37
N HIS A 119 24.12 23.78 32.22
CA HIS A 119 25.01 22.66 31.93
C HIS A 119 26.34 23.15 31.35
N ILE A 120 27.43 22.47 31.66
CA ILE A 120 28.73 22.60 30.99
C ILE A 120 28.80 21.56 29.88
N ARG A 121 29.31 21.94 28.71
CA ARG A 121 29.60 20.99 27.63
C ARG A 121 31.09 20.69 27.58
N ARG A 122 31.48 19.41 27.71
CA ARG A 122 32.89 18.97 27.63
C ARG A 122 33.07 17.85 26.62
N PRO A 123 34.19 17.82 25.87
CA PRO A 123 34.55 16.66 25.06
C PRO A 123 34.84 15.47 25.97
N ARG A 124 34.21 14.33 25.70
CA ARG A 124 34.47 13.06 26.39
C ARG A 124 34.54 11.93 25.38
N SER A 125 35.56 11.08 25.52
CA SER A 125 35.64 9.84 24.76
C SER A 125 34.61 8.84 25.30
N THR A 126 33.75 8.35 24.43
CA THR A 126 32.69 7.39 24.76
C THR A 126 32.52 6.39 23.62
N ALA A 127 32.11 5.17 23.96
CA ALA A 127 31.80 4.14 22.97
C ALA A 127 30.29 4.14 22.70
N ILE A 128 29.89 4.24 21.45
CA ILE A 128 28.50 4.19 21.01
C ILE A 128 28.26 2.97 20.12
N GLN A 129 27.03 2.45 20.12
CA GLN A 129 26.65 1.34 19.24
C GLN A 129 25.83 1.84 18.06
N VAL A 130 26.33 1.57 16.86
CA VAL A 130 25.60 1.81 15.62
C VAL A 130 25.48 0.54 14.81
N VAL A 131 24.53 0.53 13.88
CA VAL A 131 24.28 -0.59 12.99
C VAL A 131 24.77 -0.20 11.62
N TYR A 132 25.48 -1.12 10.96
CA TYR A 132 26.07 -0.91 9.65
C TYR A 132 25.52 -1.94 8.67
N ASP A 133 24.90 -1.44 7.62
CA ASP A 133 24.35 -2.23 6.53
C ASP A 133 25.49 -2.70 5.62
N ARG A 134 25.68 -4.01 5.51
CA ARG A 134 26.74 -4.58 4.67
C ARG A 134 26.32 -4.83 3.23
N LEU A 135 25.08 -4.55 2.86
CA LEU A 135 24.61 -4.57 1.48
C LEU A 135 24.78 -3.17 0.87
N THR A 136 24.38 -2.11 1.57
CA THR A 136 24.50 -0.72 1.08
C THR A 136 25.77 0.00 1.49
N ASP A 137 26.57 -0.56 2.40
CA ASP A 137 27.77 0.06 2.98
C ASP A 137 27.48 1.41 3.68
N THR A 138 26.43 1.43 4.51
CA THR A 138 25.99 2.65 5.21
C THR A 138 25.67 2.41 6.68
N VAL A 139 25.90 3.43 7.51
CA VAL A 139 25.42 3.44 8.91
C VAL A 139 23.90 3.67 8.92
N THR A 140 23.16 2.87 9.69
CA THR A 140 21.69 2.91 9.77
C THR A 140 21.18 3.30 11.15
N ASP A 141 19.94 3.77 11.19
CA ASP A 141 19.21 4.09 12.42
C ASP A 141 18.63 2.84 13.12
N TRP A 142 18.78 1.65 12.55
CA TRP A 142 18.32 0.40 13.14
C TRP A 142 18.92 0.12 14.51
N ARG A 143 18.13 -0.48 15.40
CA ARG A 143 18.58 -0.81 16.76
C ARG A 143 19.01 -2.27 16.83
N LYS A 144 20.00 -2.57 17.65
CA LYS A 144 20.50 -3.95 17.82
C LYS A 144 19.41 -4.98 18.18
N ASN A 145 18.36 -4.55 18.87
CA ASN A 145 17.24 -5.40 19.26
C ASN A 145 16.26 -5.72 18.10
N SER A 146 16.28 -4.98 16.98
CA SER A 146 15.54 -5.35 15.76
C SER A 146 16.29 -6.39 14.92
N LEU A 147 17.57 -6.67 15.23
CA LEU A 147 18.40 -7.58 14.46
C LEU A 147 18.23 -9.04 14.91
N ARG A 148 18.31 -9.95 13.93
CA ARG A 148 18.44 -11.38 14.17
C ARG A 148 19.89 -11.80 14.23
N ARG A 149 20.21 -12.79 15.07
CA ARG A 149 21.55 -13.40 15.05
C ARG A 149 21.72 -14.28 13.81
N ALA A 150 22.93 -14.32 13.28
CA ALA A 150 23.29 -15.10 12.09
C ALA A 150 22.90 -16.59 12.20
N MET A 151 23.03 -17.20 13.38
CA MET A 151 22.62 -18.59 13.61
C MET A 151 21.11 -18.77 13.42
N GLN A 152 20.30 -17.84 13.93
CA GLN A 152 18.84 -17.90 13.82
C GLN A 152 18.37 -17.63 12.38
N ALA A 153 19.00 -16.67 11.71
CA ALA A 153 18.71 -16.35 10.31
C ALA A 153 19.04 -17.54 9.38
N LYS A 154 20.17 -18.23 9.61
CA LYS A 154 20.58 -19.41 8.83
C LYS A 154 19.72 -20.65 9.08
N SER A 155 19.09 -20.76 10.26
CA SER A 155 18.24 -21.91 10.60
C SER A 155 16.82 -21.81 10.05
N ASP A 156 16.42 -20.67 9.47
CA ASP A 156 15.08 -20.44 8.91
C ASP A 156 15.05 -20.89 7.44
N PRO A 157 14.49 -22.06 7.09
CA PRO A 157 14.63 -22.67 5.77
C PRO A 157 13.94 -21.90 4.63
N GLY A 158 13.01 -21.00 4.95
CA GLY A 158 12.29 -20.20 3.96
C GLY A 158 12.89 -18.80 3.70
N ARG A 159 14.02 -18.46 4.33
CA ARG A 159 14.57 -17.10 4.31
C ARG A 159 15.81 -16.99 3.45
N ILE A 160 15.77 -16.07 2.49
CA ILE A 160 16.89 -15.78 1.61
C ILE A 160 17.87 -14.85 2.32
N LEU A 161 19.09 -15.31 2.56
CA LEU A 161 20.16 -14.47 3.10
C LEU A 161 20.80 -13.68 1.96
N LEU A 162 20.69 -12.35 2.02
CA LEU A 162 21.27 -11.50 0.99
C LEU A 162 22.81 -11.44 1.12
N PRO A 163 23.54 -11.43 0.00
CA PRO A 163 24.99 -11.33 0.04
C PRO A 163 25.43 -9.90 0.41
N PRO A 164 26.54 -9.73 1.16
CA PRO A 164 27.10 -8.41 1.39
C PRO A 164 27.78 -7.85 0.14
N SER A 165 27.91 -6.53 0.05
CA SER A 165 28.70 -5.84 -0.97
C SER A 165 30.18 -6.23 -0.90
N SER A 166 30.71 -6.32 0.32
CA SER A 166 32.09 -6.66 0.58
C SER A 166 32.24 -7.65 1.74
N SER A 167 33.30 -8.44 1.72
CA SER A 167 33.72 -9.29 2.84
C SER A 167 34.74 -8.62 3.78
N ARG A 168 35.23 -7.42 3.42
CA ARG A 168 36.24 -6.70 4.21
C ARG A 168 35.66 -6.20 5.55
N PRO A 169 36.47 -6.14 6.62
CA PRO A 169 36.06 -5.48 7.85
C PRO A 169 35.75 -4.01 7.64
N VAL A 170 34.78 -3.51 8.41
CA VAL A 170 34.47 -2.08 8.45
C VAL A 170 35.60 -1.36 9.18
N GLY A 171 36.25 -0.43 8.48
CA GLY A 171 37.32 0.40 9.00
C GLY A 171 36.85 1.79 9.42
N LEU A 172 37.78 2.62 9.88
CA LEU A 172 37.48 4.02 10.23
C LEU A 172 37.16 4.85 8.99
N GLU A 173 37.78 4.51 7.86
CA GLU A 173 37.57 5.13 6.56
C GLU A 173 36.14 4.96 6.01
N ASP A 174 35.40 3.98 6.53
CA ASP A 174 34.02 3.70 6.16
C ASP A 174 33.00 4.49 7.01
N LEU A 175 33.48 5.22 8.03
CA LEU A 175 32.66 5.96 8.98
C LEU A 175 32.92 7.45 8.87
N SER A 176 31.87 8.21 8.55
CA SER A 176 31.88 9.67 8.66
C SER A 176 31.15 10.13 9.93
N ILE A 177 31.59 11.27 10.49
CA ILE A 177 30.91 11.91 11.62
C ILE A 177 29.44 12.17 11.29
N ASP A 178 29.16 12.62 10.06
CA ASP A 178 27.80 12.93 9.61
C ASP A 178 26.92 11.68 9.53
N ALA A 179 27.44 10.56 9.02
CA ALA A 179 26.67 9.31 8.94
C ALA A 179 26.33 8.76 10.33
N VAL A 180 27.31 8.77 11.25
CA VAL A 180 27.10 8.31 12.63
C VAL A 180 26.15 9.25 13.37
N SER A 181 26.33 10.57 13.24
CA SER A 181 25.46 11.56 13.91
C SER A 181 24.02 11.47 13.39
N SER A 182 23.84 11.39 12.06
CA SER A 182 22.51 11.27 11.45
C SER A 182 21.77 10.01 11.90
N ALA A 183 22.49 8.89 12.02
CA ALA A 183 21.92 7.64 12.51
C ALA A 183 21.49 7.70 13.99
N LEU A 184 22.24 8.43 14.83
CA LEU A 184 21.87 8.66 16.23
C LEU A 184 20.69 9.63 16.36
N ASP A 185 20.71 10.74 15.64
CA ASP A 185 19.64 11.72 15.65
C ASP A 185 18.30 11.11 15.21
N ALA A 186 18.32 10.26 14.19
CA ALA A 186 17.14 9.51 13.73
C ALA A 186 16.57 8.57 14.81
N ARG A 187 17.41 8.04 15.72
CA ARG A 187 16.98 7.22 16.86
C ARG A 187 16.43 8.05 18.02
N GLY A 188 16.58 9.37 17.97
CA GLY A 188 16.33 10.30 19.08
C GLY A 188 17.48 10.39 20.08
N ASP A 189 18.65 9.86 19.74
CA ASP A 189 19.84 9.90 20.59
C ASP A 189 20.62 11.20 20.31
N SER A 190 20.26 12.29 20.99
CA SER A 190 20.91 13.59 20.76
C SER A 190 22.34 13.62 21.35
N VAL A 191 23.32 13.21 20.55
CA VAL A 191 24.74 13.20 20.91
C VAL A 191 25.53 13.97 19.86
N ARG A 192 26.15 15.09 20.27
CA ARG A 192 27.00 15.86 19.35
C ARG A 192 28.38 15.22 19.27
N ILE A 193 28.67 14.60 18.14
CA ILE A 193 29.96 13.96 17.88
C ILE A 193 30.95 15.01 17.35
N LEU A 194 32.15 15.02 17.93
CA LEU A 194 33.27 15.88 17.54
C LEU A 194 34.31 15.11 16.72
N GLY A 195 34.38 13.79 16.88
CA GLY A 195 35.30 12.93 16.12
C GLY A 195 35.06 11.45 16.36
N VAL A 196 35.56 10.62 15.43
CA VAL A 196 35.57 9.16 15.52
C VAL A 196 37.02 8.69 15.62
N SER A 197 37.34 7.87 16.61
CA SER A 197 38.72 7.44 16.90
C SER A 197 38.95 5.94 16.82
N GLY A 198 37.90 5.12 16.87
CA GLY A 198 38.00 3.67 16.88
C GLY A 198 36.72 2.98 16.40
N VAL A 199 36.85 1.78 15.86
CA VAL A 199 35.71 0.93 15.50
C VAL A 199 36.02 -0.54 15.79
N THR A 200 35.07 -1.21 16.43
CA THR A 200 35.07 -2.67 16.62
C THR A 200 33.83 -3.25 15.97
N GLU A 201 34.01 -4.18 15.04
CA GLU A 201 32.93 -4.79 14.27
C GLU A 201 32.48 -6.15 14.84
N ASN A 202 31.16 -6.39 14.85
CA ASN A 202 30.59 -7.72 15.06
C ASN A 202 29.56 -8.07 13.96
N ARG A 203 29.92 -9.04 13.10
CA ARG A 203 29.20 -9.43 11.87
C ARG A 203 28.09 -10.47 12.05
N ASN A 204 27.73 -10.80 13.28
CA ASN A 204 26.86 -11.94 13.57
C ASN A 204 25.37 -11.61 13.47
N TYR A 205 24.97 -10.66 12.62
CA TYR A 205 23.60 -10.15 12.58
C TYR A 205 23.04 -10.02 11.16
N TYR A 206 21.71 -10.06 11.09
CA TYR A 206 20.93 -9.78 9.91
C TYR A 206 19.73 -8.91 10.28
N HIS A 207 19.27 -8.06 9.37
CA HIS A 207 18.00 -7.35 9.48
C HIS A 207 16.94 -8.05 8.64
N ASP A 208 15.72 -8.21 9.17
CA ASP A 208 14.60 -8.78 8.42
C ASP A 208 14.21 -7.83 7.27
N ALA A 209 13.93 -8.41 6.11
CA ALA A 209 13.49 -7.69 4.92
C ALA A 209 12.66 -8.61 4.01
N ILE A 210 12.10 -8.06 2.94
CA ILE A 210 11.38 -8.82 1.91
C ILE A 210 12.08 -8.58 0.58
N LEU A 211 12.53 -9.66 -0.06
CA LEU A 211 13.13 -9.62 -1.39
C LEU A 211 12.03 -9.64 -2.42
N LEU A 212 12.05 -8.69 -3.33
CA LEU A 212 11.12 -8.55 -4.43
C LEU A 212 11.83 -8.93 -5.73
N VAL A 213 11.27 -9.88 -6.47
CA VAL A 213 11.84 -10.38 -7.73
C VAL A 213 11.00 -9.87 -8.89
N PHE A 214 11.62 -9.08 -9.75
CA PHE A 214 10.98 -8.48 -10.93
C PHE A 214 11.54 -9.09 -12.20
N LYS A 215 10.70 -9.16 -13.23
CA LYS A 215 11.07 -9.59 -14.57
C LYS A 215 10.76 -8.50 -15.57
N ASP A 216 11.74 -8.14 -16.38
CA ASP A 216 11.56 -7.22 -17.49
C ASP A 216 10.61 -7.82 -18.54
N ILE A 217 9.68 -7.02 -19.03
CA ILE A 217 8.62 -7.47 -19.94
C ILE A 217 9.17 -7.82 -21.33
N ASP A 218 10.23 -7.14 -21.77
CA ASP A 218 10.75 -7.24 -23.13
C ASP A 218 11.93 -8.22 -23.26
N SER A 219 12.75 -8.33 -22.22
CA SER A 219 14.07 -8.99 -22.27
C SER A 219 14.21 -10.23 -21.39
N ASN A 220 13.15 -10.62 -20.66
CA ASN A 220 13.15 -11.72 -19.67
C ASN A 220 14.22 -11.58 -18.56
N THR A 221 14.93 -10.45 -18.46
CA THR A 221 15.95 -10.24 -17.43
C THR A 221 15.31 -10.04 -16.06
N LEU A 222 15.97 -10.56 -15.02
CA LEU A 222 15.52 -10.37 -13.64
C LEU A 222 16.17 -9.15 -13.01
N ARG A 223 15.39 -8.42 -12.21
CA ARG A 223 15.86 -7.37 -11.32
C ARG A 223 15.34 -7.63 -9.92
N LEU A 224 16.13 -7.24 -8.91
CA LEU A 224 15.80 -7.46 -7.51
C LEU A 224 15.55 -6.13 -6.80
N GLY A 225 14.69 -6.18 -5.80
CA GLY A 225 14.35 -5.07 -4.94
C GLY A 225 14.18 -5.52 -3.50
N VAL A 226 14.18 -4.56 -2.57
CA VAL A 226 14.04 -4.87 -1.14
C VAL A 226 13.00 -3.95 -0.53
N GLU A 227 12.07 -4.54 0.22
CA GLU A 227 11.22 -3.83 1.16
C GLU A 227 11.73 -4.03 2.58
N ILE A 228 11.86 -2.95 3.34
CA ILE A 228 12.27 -2.94 4.74
C ILE A 228 11.19 -2.21 5.53
N ASP A 229 10.63 -2.87 6.55
CA ASP A 229 9.58 -2.31 7.42
C ASP A 229 8.40 -1.68 6.67
N GLY A 230 7.99 -2.28 5.53
CA GLY A 230 6.86 -1.81 4.73
C GLY A 230 7.22 -0.77 3.66
N VAL A 231 8.49 -0.40 3.53
CA VAL A 231 8.96 0.67 2.63
C VAL A 231 9.94 0.12 1.59
N TRP A 232 9.72 0.46 0.32
CA TRP A 232 10.66 0.18 -0.76
C TRP A 232 11.99 0.92 -0.55
N SER A 233 13.09 0.20 -0.70
CA SER A 233 14.42 0.79 -0.59
C SER A 233 15.16 0.79 -1.93
N GLU A 234 15.18 1.95 -2.59
CA GLU A 234 15.99 2.19 -3.80
C GLU A 234 17.51 1.96 -3.59
N PRO A 235 18.14 2.40 -2.47
CA PRO A 235 19.57 2.13 -2.22
C PRO A 235 19.93 0.63 -2.22
N HIS A 236 19.07 -0.20 -1.63
CA HIS A 236 19.23 -1.64 -1.56
C HIS A 236 19.04 -2.31 -2.93
N ALA A 237 18.07 -1.85 -3.72
CA ALA A 237 17.88 -2.34 -5.09
C ALA A 237 19.13 -2.05 -5.96
N ALA A 238 19.68 -0.83 -5.87
CA ALA A 238 20.90 -0.45 -6.55
C ALA A 238 22.12 -1.27 -6.07
N ALA A 239 22.22 -1.52 -4.77
CA ALA A 239 23.29 -2.36 -4.21
C ALA A 239 23.23 -3.81 -4.69
N LEU A 240 22.03 -4.42 -4.74
CA LEU A 240 21.82 -5.76 -5.27
C LEU A 240 22.19 -5.87 -6.76
N GLU A 241 21.88 -4.84 -7.55
CA GLU A 241 22.27 -4.77 -8.96
C GLU A 241 23.80 -4.66 -9.11
N ALA A 242 24.45 -3.78 -8.34
CA ALA A 242 25.89 -3.55 -8.39
C ALA A 242 26.72 -4.83 -8.08
N ILE A 243 26.21 -5.71 -7.23
CA ILE A 243 26.90 -6.95 -6.83
C ILE A 243 26.53 -8.16 -7.69
N GLY A 244 25.65 -7.99 -8.68
CA GLY A 244 25.15 -9.09 -9.50
C GLY A 244 24.35 -10.12 -8.68
N ALA A 245 23.49 -9.65 -7.79
CA ALA A 245 22.84 -10.51 -6.79
C ALA A 245 21.99 -11.63 -7.39
N VAL A 246 21.39 -11.45 -8.58
CA VAL A 246 20.62 -12.49 -9.28
C VAL A 246 21.46 -13.75 -9.49
N GLU A 247 22.68 -13.61 -10.01
CA GLU A 247 23.60 -14.72 -10.25
C GLU A 247 24.12 -15.30 -8.93
N ARG A 248 24.49 -14.45 -7.97
CA ARG A 248 25.01 -14.89 -6.66
C ARG A 248 23.99 -15.67 -5.85
N LEU A 249 22.71 -15.33 -5.97
CA LEU A 249 21.60 -16.03 -5.32
C LEU A 249 21.09 -17.22 -6.14
N GLY A 250 21.58 -17.41 -7.37
CA GLY A 250 21.13 -18.48 -8.26
C GLY A 250 19.67 -18.34 -8.70
N ILE A 251 19.14 -17.12 -8.76
CA ILE A 251 17.76 -16.88 -9.16
C ILE A 251 17.67 -16.94 -10.68
N SER A 252 16.84 -17.84 -11.19
CA SER A 252 16.53 -17.95 -12.61
C SER A 252 15.02 -17.80 -12.84
N ALA A 253 14.65 -17.25 -13.99
CA ALA A 253 13.29 -17.36 -14.48
C ALA A 253 13.18 -18.71 -15.18
N ALA A 254 12.25 -19.57 -14.76
CA ALA A 254 11.93 -20.77 -15.53
C ALA A 254 11.56 -20.36 -16.97
N PRO A 255 12.10 -21.03 -18.00
CA PRO A 255 11.57 -20.85 -19.35
C PRO A 255 10.09 -21.22 -19.33
N VAL A 256 9.26 -20.46 -20.03
CA VAL A 256 7.88 -20.88 -20.31
C VAL A 256 8.00 -22.17 -21.09
N GLU A 257 7.66 -23.31 -20.49
CA GLU A 257 7.58 -24.56 -21.24
C GLU A 257 6.60 -24.33 -22.40
N ASP A 258 7.12 -24.50 -23.63
CA ASP A 258 6.30 -24.50 -24.84
C ASP A 258 5.10 -25.43 -24.60
N PRO A 259 3.87 -25.00 -24.97
CA PRO A 259 2.70 -25.84 -24.77
C PRO A 259 2.91 -27.17 -25.50
N HIS A 260 2.98 -28.25 -24.75
CA HIS A 260 3.07 -29.61 -25.29
C HIS A 260 2.05 -29.79 -26.41
N GLU A 261 2.49 -30.30 -27.56
CA GLU A 261 1.59 -30.69 -28.64
C GLU A 261 0.51 -31.65 -28.08
N PRO A 262 -0.76 -31.48 -28.51
CA PRO A 262 -1.85 -32.31 -28.02
C PRO A 262 -1.61 -33.77 -28.42
N VAL A 263 -1.58 -34.65 -27.41
CA VAL A 263 -1.49 -36.10 -27.60
C VAL A 263 -2.74 -36.58 -28.35
N SER A 264 -2.53 -37.09 -29.56
CA SER A 264 -3.60 -37.48 -30.50
C SER A 264 -4.28 -38.82 -30.23
N ASP A 265 -3.84 -39.58 -29.21
CA ASP A 265 -4.50 -40.82 -28.78
C ASP A 265 -4.30 -41.02 -27.26
N PRO A 266 -5.33 -40.85 -26.41
CA PRO A 266 -5.17 -40.94 -24.96
C PRO A 266 -4.98 -42.36 -24.45
N GLY A 267 -5.07 -43.38 -25.30
CA GLY A 267 -5.09 -44.78 -24.87
C GLY A 267 -6.28 -45.11 -23.94
N GLN A 268 -6.39 -46.37 -23.55
CA GLN A 268 -7.48 -46.81 -22.67
C GLN A 268 -7.22 -46.35 -21.23
N ARG A 269 -8.12 -45.52 -20.70
CA ARG A 269 -8.08 -45.04 -19.31
C ARG A 269 -8.12 -46.21 -18.35
N LEU A 270 -7.11 -46.32 -17.49
CA LEU A 270 -7.08 -47.27 -16.38
C LEU A 270 -8.20 -46.96 -15.38
N SER A 271 -8.85 -48.00 -14.89
CA SER A 271 -9.90 -47.90 -13.87
C SER A 271 -9.31 -47.50 -12.51
N ARG A 272 -10.15 -46.91 -11.66
CA ARG A 272 -9.76 -46.46 -10.30
C ARG A 272 -9.11 -47.58 -9.49
N ASP A 273 -9.57 -48.81 -9.66
CA ASP A 273 -9.07 -49.97 -8.93
C ASP A 273 -7.71 -50.46 -9.48
N GLU A 274 -7.46 -50.32 -10.79
CA GLU A 274 -6.15 -50.59 -11.39
C GLU A 274 -5.10 -49.55 -10.98
N VAL A 275 -5.52 -48.29 -10.85
CA VAL A 275 -4.68 -47.20 -10.32
C VAL A 275 -4.32 -47.45 -8.85
N ILE A 276 -5.28 -47.90 -8.04
CA ILE A 276 -5.04 -48.24 -6.62
C ILE A 276 -4.15 -49.49 -6.50
N ALA A 277 -4.34 -50.50 -7.35
CA ALA A 277 -3.50 -51.71 -7.35
C ALA A 277 -2.04 -51.41 -7.72
N LEU A 278 -1.80 -50.52 -8.69
CA LEU A 278 -0.47 -50.04 -9.04
C LEU A 278 0.15 -49.19 -7.92
N GLN A 279 -0.62 -48.31 -7.29
CA GLN A 279 -0.16 -47.49 -6.16
C GLN A 279 0.18 -48.33 -4.92
N THR A 280 -0.58 -49.40 -4.66
CA THR A 280 -0.36 -50.31 -3.53
C THR A 280 0.85 -51.22 -3.77
N ALA A 281 1.10 -51.61 -5.02
CA ALA A 281 2.31 -52.34 -5.41
C ALA A 281 3.58 -51.48 -5.30
N MET A 282 3.46 -50.16 -5.43
CA MET A 282 4.58 -49.21 -5.30
C MET A 282 4.86 -48.76 -3.86
N THR A 283 4.01 -49.08 -2.89
CA THR A 283 4.24 -48.76 -1.45
C THR A 283 5.20 -49.72 -0.73
N GLY A 284 5.86 -50.64 -1.44
CA GLY A 284 7.02 -51.35 -0.93
C GLY A 284 8.30 -50.51 -1.04
N THR A 285 8.59 -49.71 -0.01
CA THR A 285 9.90 -49.09 0.31
C THR A 285 10.84 -48.74 -0.85
N SER A 286 10.85 -47.47 -1.28
CA SER A 286 12.03 -46.57 -1.33
C SER A 286 11.84 -45.44 -2.35
N GLN A 287 12.02 -44.20 -1.87
CA GLN A 287 12.42 -42.96 -2.57
C GLN A 287 11.55 -42.34 -3.69
N ALA A 288 11.61 -41.00 -3.67
CA ALA A 288 11.27 -40.00 -4.70
C ALA A 288 9.81 -39.53 -4.81
N GLU A 289 9.61 -38.32 -4.27
CA GLU A 289 9.25 -37.08 -4.98
C GLU A 289 8.03 -37.04 -5.95
N ASP A 290 7.21 -36.01 -5.69
CA ASP A 290 6.42 -35.23 -6.66
C ASP A 290 5.28 -35.89 -7.43
N THR A 291 4.23 -36.25 -6.70
CA THR A 291 2.86 -36.29 -7.25
C THR A 291 1.90 -35.30 -6.59
N ASP A 292 2.37 -34.45 -5.67
CA ASP A 292 1.58 -33.34 -5.07
C ASP A 292 1.87 -31.97 -5.73
N VAL A 293 2.78 -31.91 -6.72
CA VAL A 293 3.19 -30.69 -7.44
C VAL A 293 2.27 -30.33 -8.62
N LEU A 294 1.49 -31.29 -9.13
CA LEU A 294 0.63 -31.09 -10.30
C LEU A 294 -0.75 -30.44 -10.01
N ASN A 295 -1.02 -29.96 -8.78
CA ASN A 295 -2.37 -29.49 -8.41
C ASN A 295 -2.45 -28.13 -7.68
N ARG A 296 -1.40 -27.31 -7.69
CA ARG A 296 -1.42 -25.97 -7.04
C ARG A 296 -1.16 -24.77 -7.95
N SER A 297 -0.80 -24.99 -9.22
CA SER A 297 -0.51 -23.92 -10.18
C SER A 297 -1.76 -23.34 -10.86
N ALA A 298 -2.90 -24.05 -10.82
CA ALA A 298 -4.09 -23.73 -11.58
C ALA A 298 -5.15 -22.90 -10.83
N ILE A 299 -5.05 -22.72 -9.51
CA ILE A 299 -6.03 -21.95 -8.72
C ILE A 299 -5.30 -20.89 -7.90
N ARG A 300 -5.64 -19.63 -8.13
CA ARG A 300 -4.98 -18.46 -7.53
C ARG A 300 -6.03 -17.46 -7.04
N TRP A 301 -5.79 -16.86 -5.88
CA TRP A 301 -6.58 -15.73 -5.40
C TRP A 301 -6.33 -14.46 -6.22
N LEU A 302 -7.39 -13.71 -6.50
CA LEU A 302 -7.41 -12.50 -7.30
C LEU A 302 -7.80 -11.30 -6.43
N GLY A 303 -6.89 -10.32 -6.32
CA GLY A 303 -7.15 -9.11 -5.54
C GLY A 303 -8.04 -8.10 -6.26
N VAL A 304 -8.69 -7.19 -5.50
CA VAL A 304 -9.60 -6.13 -5.98
C VAL A 304 -9.10 -5.43 -7.25
N TYR A 305 -7.83 -5.01 -7.26
CA TYR A 305 -7.24 -4.21 -8.34
C TYR A 305 -6.78 -5.03 -9.55
N GLU A 306 -6.72 -6.36 -9.42
CA GLU A 306 -6.41 -7.25 -10.54
C GLU A 306 -7.65 -7.52 -11.41
N HIS A 307 -8.86 -7.36 -10.88
CA HIS A 307 -10.09 -7.60 -11.63
C HIS A 307 -10.22 -6.69 -12.86
N PRO A 308 -10.05 -5.35 -12.77
CA PRO A 308 -10.07 -4.50 -13.97
C PRO A 308 -9.04 -4.92 -15.03
N ILE A 309 -7.85 -5.35 -14.60
CA ILE A 309 -6.77 -5.81 -15.50
C ILE A 309 -7.19 -7.11 -16.19
N ARG A 310 -7.77 -8.07 -15.46
CA ARG A 310 -8.26 -9.33 -16.04
C ARG A 310 -9.42 -9.14 -17.00
N LEU A 311 -10.31 -8.18 -16.72
CA LEU A 311 -11.37 -7.83 -17.66
C LEU A 311 -10.78 -7.20 -18.94
N ASP A 312 -9.80 -6.32 -18.80
CA ASP A 312 -9.13 -5.68 -19.93
C ASP A 312 -8.37 -6.68 -20.82
N ASP A 313 -7.66 -7.60 -20.18
CA ASP A 313 -6.94 -8.71 -20.81
C ASP A 313 -7.90 -9.62 -21.58
N ALA A 314 -9.00 -10.06 -20.94
CA ALA A 314 -10.02 -10.88 -21.58
C ALA A 314 -10.65 -10.19 -22.81
N LEU A 315 -10.89 -8.87 -22.71
CA LEU A 315 -11.42 -8.08 -23.82
C LEU A 315 -10.46 -7.93 -25.00
N SER A 316 -9.15 -8.08 -24.75
CA SER A 316 -8.10 -7.86 -25.75
C SER A 316 -7.58 -9.17 -26.34
N ASN A 317 -7.54 -10.23 -25.52
CA ASN A 317 -6.79 -11.45 -25.81
C ASN A 317 -7.63 -12.72 -25.91
N SER A 318 -8.92 -12.70 -25.57
CA SER A 318 -9.82 -13.85 -25.83
C SER A 318 -9.83 -14.19 -27.32
N LYS A 319 -9.77 -15.47 -27.64
CA LYS A 319 -9.66 -16.02 -29.00
C LYS A 319 -10.89 -16.83 -29.40
N ARG A 320 -11.53 -17.54 -28.45
CA ARG A 320 -12.71 -18.38 -28.74
C ARG A 320 -13.96 -17.79 -28.13
N ARG A 321 -13.93 -17.49 -26.83
CA ARG A 321 -15.12 -17.05 -26.10
C ARG A 321 -14.79 -16.10 -24.95
N LEU A 322 -15.80 -15.35 -24.56
CA LEU A 322 -15.80 -14.53 -23.35
C LEU A 322 -17.19 -14.51 -22.74
N LEU A 323 -17.31 -14.90 -21.48
CA LEU A 323 -18.54 -14.83 -20.71
C LEU A 323 -18.34 -13.90 -19.53
N ILE A 324 -19.24 -12.92 -19.39
CA ILE A 324 -19.26 -11.96 -18.28
C ILE A 324 -20.61 -12.06 -17.59
N ILE A 325 -20.61 -12.24 -16.26
CA ILE A 325 -21.83 -12.16 -15.43
C ILE A 325 -21.63 -11.03 -14.44
N SER A 326 -22.51 -10.05 -14.45
CA SER A 326 -22.47 -8.91 -13.52
C SER A 326 -23.89 -8.46 -13.18
N PRO A 327 -24.25 -8.29 -11.89
CA PRO A 327 -25.60 -7.94 -11.48
C PRO A 327 -26.07 -6.60 -12.08
N TRP A 328 -25.14 -5.64 -12.13
CA TRP A 328 -25.39 -4.29 -12.62
C TRP A 328 -24.37 -3.88 -13.66
N ILE A 329 -24.79 -2.98 -14.55
CA ILE A 329 -23.97 -2.40 -15.62
C ILE A 329 -24.01 -0.87 -15.47
N THR A 330 -22.86 -0.20 -15.36
CA THR A 330 -22.81 1.26 -15.27
C THR A 330 -21.85 1.87 -16.29
N ARG A 331 -22.12 3.13 -16.67
CA ARG A 331 -21.21 3.92 -17.52
C ARG A 331 -19.81 4.14 -16.94
N SER A 332 -19.63 3.88 -15.64
CA SER A 332 -18.30 3.98 -15.06
C SER A 332 -17.37 2.91 -15.63
N VAL A 333 -17.87 1.75 -16.04
CA VAL A 333 -17.07 0.70 -16.68
C VAL A 333 -17.42 0.57 -18.16
N VAL A 334 -18.72 0.53 -18.47
CA VAL A 334 -19.25 0.33 -19.82
C VAL A 334 -19.54 1.69 -20.45
N ASP A 335 -18.47 2.36 -20.88
CA ASP A 335 -18.55 3.57 -21.70
C ASP A 335 -18.50 3.24 -23.20
N ALA A 336 -18.64 4.26 -24.06
CA ALA A 336 -18.65 4.08 -25.52
C ALA A 336 -17.36 3.43 -26.07
N GLN A 337 -16.21 3.68 -25.42
CA GLN A 337 -14.94 3.05 -25.82
C GLN A 337 -14.94 1.57 -25.45
N TRP A 338 -15.45 1.22 -24.27
CA TRP A 338 -15.61 -0.16 -23.83
C TRP A 338 -16.55 -0.96 -24.74
N VAL A 339 -17.71 -0.39 -25.09
CA VAL A 339 -18.67 -1.00 -26.02
C VAL A 339 -18.03 -1.26 -27.39
N SER A 340 -17.25 -0.29 -27.89
CA SER A 340 -16.52 -0.43 -29.16
C SER A 340 -15.49 -1.58 -29.13
N ARG A 341 -14.84 -1.82 -27.98
CA ARG A 341 -13.90 -2.94 -27.81
C ARG A 341 -14.61 -4.29 -27.80
N VAL A 342 -15.73 -4.41 -27.08
CA VAL A 342 -16.54 -5.63 -27.09
C VAL A 342 -17.07 -5.93 -28.49
N GLU A 343 -17.59 -4.92 -29.20
CA GLU A 343 -18.07 -5.07 -30.57
C GLU A 343 -16.93 -5.49 -31.52
N ALA A 344 -15.73 -4.96 -31.32
CA ALA A 344 -14.54 -5.35 -32.07
C ALA A 344 -14.11 -6.80 -31.82
N LEU A 345 -14.12 -7.23 -30.55
CA LEU A 345 -13.83 -8.60 -30.13
C LEU A 345 -14.85 -9.59 -30.70
N ALA A 346 -16.14 -9.24 -30.63
CA ALA A 346 -17.26 -10.04 -31.11
C ALA A 346 -17.33 -10.21 -32.64
N ARG A 347 -16.36 -9.67 -33.39
CA ARG A 347 -16.16 -10.04 -34.80
C ARG A 347 -15.66 -11.48 -34.95
N ASN A 348 -14.84 -11.94 -34.01
CA ASN A 348 -14.12 -13.23 -34.11
C ASN A 348 -14.31 -14.14 -32.88
N VAL A 349 -14.90 -13.63 -31.80
CA VAL A 349 -15.01 -14.32 -30.50
C VAL A 349 -16.48 -14.35 -30.09
N ASP A 350 -16.94 -15.45 -29.51
CA ASP A 350 -18.29 -15.53 -28.95
C ASP A 350 -18.34 -14.85 -27.58
N VAL A 351 -19.02 -13.71 -27.50
CA VAL A 351 -19.13 -12.90 -26.27
C VAL A 351 -20.57 -12.96 -25.74
N THR A 352 -20.73 -13.38 -24.49
CA THR A 352 -22.04 -13.38 -23.81
C THR A 352 -21.95 -12.61 -22.50
N ILE A 353 -22.89 -11.69 -22.28
CA ILE A 353 -22.97 -10.90 -21.05
C ILE A 353 -24.32 -11.14 -20.37
N PHE A 354 -24.30 -11.67 -19.15
CA PHE A 354 -25.48 -11.79 -18.30
C PHE A 354 -25.55 -10.66 -17.28
N TRP A 355 -26.75 -10.13 -17.08
CA TRP A 355 -27.03 -9.10 -16.08
C TRP A 355 -28.48 -9.14 -15.60
N GLY A 356 -28.76 -8.45 -14.50
CA GLY A 356 -30.12 -8.32 -13.97
C GLY A 356 -30.14 -8.60 -12.48
N PHE A 357 -30.52 -7.62 -11.68
CA PHE A 357 -30.64 -7.80 -10.23
C PHE A 357 -31.69 -6.86 -9.64
N GLY A 358 -32.62 -7.44 -8.88
CA GLY A 358 -33.76 -6.70 -8.30
C GLY A 358 -34.50 -5.86 -9.34
N ASN A 359 -34.78 -4.60 -9.01
CA ASN A 359 -35.47 -3.67 -9.92
C ASN A 359 -34.55 -3.00 -10.97
N ASN A 360 -33.27 -3.36 -11.02
CA ASN A 360 -32.27 -2.80 -11.94
C ASN A 360 -32.00 -1.28 -11.80
N GLU A 361 -32.37 -0.64 -10.68
CA GLU A 361 -32.15 0.80 -10.45
C GLU A 361 -30.67 1.24 -10.53
N LYS A 362 -29.74 0.33 -10.26
CA LYS A 362 -28.30 0.60 -10.31
C LYS A 362 -27.69 0.46 -11.71
N THR A 363 -28.44 -0.06 -12.68
CA THR A 363 -27.97 -0.19 -14.06
C THR A 363 -28.20 1.13 -14.81
N ASP A 364 -27.17 1.61 -15.52
CA ASP A 364 -27.25 2.83 -16.32
C ASP A 364 -28.05 2.56 -17.62
N PRO A 365 -29.18 3.25 -17.86
CA PRO A 365 -30.03 3.01 -19.03
C PRO A 365 -29.34 3.27 -20.38
N THR A 366 -28.32 4.13 -20.41
CA THR A 366 -27.62 4.38 -21.68
C THR A 366 -26.53 3.35 -21.93
N ALA A 367 -25.78 2.93 -20.90
CA ALA A 367 -24.79 1.87 -21.06
C ALA A 367 -25.44 0.59 -21.60
N ILE A 368 -26.61 0.22 -21.07
CA ILE A 368 -27.35 -0.93 -21.57
C ILE A 368 -27.89 -0.72 -23.00
N ALA A 369 -28.40 0.47 -23.33
CA ALA A 369 -28.87 0.77 -24.68
C ALA A 369 -27.75 0.69 -25.73
N GLU A 370 -26.54 1.18 -25.39
CA GLU A 370 -25.36 1.09 -26.26
C GLU A 370 -24.91 -0.36 -26.46
N LEU A 371 -24.92 -1.19 -25.41
CA LEU A 371 -24.64 -2.63 -25.51
C LEU A 371 -25.69 -3.37 -26.35
N HIS A 372 -26.97 -3.08 -26.16
CA HIS A 372 -28.05 -3.66 -26.97
C HIS A 372 -27.86 -3.32 -28.45
N ALA A 373 -27.54 -2.07 -28.75
CA ALA A 373 -27.27 -1.64 -30.12
C ALA A 373 -26.05 -2.34 -30.71
N ALA A 374 -24.97 -2.54 -29.95
CA ALA A 374 -23.79 -3.31 -30.37
C ALA A 374 -24.13 -4.79 -30.63
N ALA A 375 -24.93 -5.40 -29.75
CA ALA A 375 -25.35 -6.79 -29.88
C ALA A 375 -26.24 -7.04 -31.11
N GLN A 376 -27.10 -6.07 -31.47
CA GLN A 376 -27.91 -6.14 -32.69
C GLN A 376 -27.08 -6.03 -33.98
N ARG A 377 -25.91 -5.37 -33.92
CA ARG A 377 -24.99 -5.23 -35.06
C ARG A 377 -23.98 -6.37 -35.18
N SER A 378 -23.83 -7.17 -34.13
CA SER A 378 -22.87 -8.27 -34.07
C SER A 378 -23.54 -9.64 -34.18
N HIS A 379 -22.86 -10.59 -34.82
CA HIS A 379 -23.33 -11.97 -34.96
C HIS A 379 -22.79 -12.90 -33.87
N ARG A 380 -21.95 -12.41 -32.96
CA ARG A 380 -21.33 -13.20 -31.89
C ARG A 380 -21.33 -12.47 -30.54
N LEU A 381 -22.22 -11.50 -30.37
CA LEU A 381 -22.45 -10.81 -29.11
C LEU A 381 -23.89 -11.05 -28.66
N ALA A 382 -24.06 -11.53 -27.43
CA ALA A 382 -25.34 -11.64 -26.76
C ALA A 382 -25.32 -10.89 -25.44
N ILE A 383 -26.35 -10.07 -25.21
CA ILE A 383 -26.65 -9.43 -23.93
C ILE A 383 -27.93 -10.06 -23.40
N VAL A 384 -27.82 -10.74 -22.26
CA VAL A 384 -28.91 -11.51 -21.67
C VAL A 384 -29.28 -10.92 -20.34
N LYS A 385 -30.53 -10.51 -20.20
CA LYS A 385 -31.10 -10.12 -18.91
C LYS A 385 -31.69 -11.36 -18.25
N VAL A 386 -31.33 -11.60 -17.00
CA VAL A 386 -31.91 -12.64 -16.14
C VAL A 386 -32.77 -12.02 -15.04
N ASP A 387 -33.59 -12.84 -14.41
CA ASP A 387 -34.53 -12.43 -13.35
C ASP A 387 -33.83 -11.80 -12.14
N ASP A 388 -32.86 -12.49 -11.56
CA ASP A 388 -32.12 -12.06 -10.38
C ASP A 388 -30.76 -12.77 -10.25
N THR A 389 -29.71 -12.18 -10.82
CA THR A 389 -28.33 -12.67 -10.67
C THR A 389 -27.52 -11.83 -9.70
N HIS A 390 -27.03 -12.48 -8.64
CA HIS A 390 -25.97 -11.95 -7.79
C HIS A 390 -24.57 -12.41 -8.20
N ALA A 391 -24.47 -13.26 -9.24
CA ALA A 391 -23.21 -13.84 -9.66
C ALA A 391 -22.30 -12.80 -10.30
N LYS A 392 -20.99 -12.96 -10.07
CA LYS A 392 -19.96 -12.09 -10.61
C LYS A 392 -18.84 -12.97 -11.11
N VAL A 393 -18.91 -13.27 -12.40
CA VAL A 393 -18.11 -14.30 -13.02
C VAL A 393 -17.52 -13.77 -14.31
N LEU A 394 -16.26 -14.12 -14.57
CA LEU A 394 -15.60 -13.92 -15.85
C LEU A 394 -15.08 -15.27 -16.33
N VAL A 395 -15.43 -15.71 -17.53
CA VAL A 395 -14.92 -16.95 -18.11
C VAL A 395 -14.29 -16.64 -19.47
N GLY A 396 -13.02 -17.01 -19.62
CA GLY A 396 -12.26 -16.88 -20.86
C GLY A 396 -12.09 -18.22 -21.58
N ASP A 397 -11.01 -18.32 -22.35
CA ASP A 397 -10.71 -19.52 -23.13
C ASP A 397 -10.20 -20.66 -22.24
N ASP A 398 -9.22 -20.36 -21.38
CA ASP A 398 -8.49 -21.30 -20.51
C ASP A 398 -8.59 -20.95 -19.03
N PHE A 399 -9.46 -20.01 -18.66
CA PHE A 399 -9.65 -19.59 -17.27
C PHE A 399 -11.11 -19.27 -16.93
N TYR A 400 -11.43 -19.33 -15.63
CA TYR A 400 -12.61 -18.68 -15.08
C TYR A 400 -12.29 -18.00 -13.74
N ILE A 401 -13.05 -16.95 -13.43
CA ILE A 401 -12.93 -16.19 -12.19
C ILE A 401 -14.30 -16.08 -11.55
N LYS A 402 -14.39 -16.47 -10.27
CA LYS A 402 -15.55 -16.22 -9.41
C LYS A 402 -15.17 -15.20 -8.36
N THR A 403 -15.98 -14.16 -8.16
CA THR A 403 -15.58 -13.05 -7.30
C THR A 403 -16.75 -12.36 -6.59
N SER A 404 -16.43 -11.51 -5.63
CA SER A 404 -17.33 -10.48 -5.07
C SER A 404 -17.30 -9.17 -5.87
N PHE A 405 -16.30 -8.96 -6.74
CA PHE A 405 -16.09 -7.78 -7.58
C PHE A 405 -17.15 -7.65 -8.68
N ASN A 406 -17.80 -6.48 -8.80
CA ASN A 406 -18.81 -6.24 -9.83
C ASN A 406 -18.19 -5.80 -11.17
N TRP A 407 -17.97 -6.76 -12.07
CA TRP A 407 -17.26 -6.59 -13.34
C TRP A 407 -17.67 -5.38 -14.17
N LEU A 408 -18.99 -5.13 -14.31
CA LEU A 408 -19.50 -4.09 -15.23
C LEU A 408 -20.05 -2.85 -14.52
N SER A 409 -19.89 -2.74 -13.20
CA SER A 409 -20.38 -1.58 -12.43
C SER A 409 -19.40 -0.98 -11.44
N PHE A 410 -18.23 -1.57 -11.26
CA PHE A 410 -17.18 -1.07 -10.38
C PHE A 410 -15.82 -1.03 -11.09
N ARG A 411 -15.13 0.12 -11.05
CA ARG A 411 -13.81 0.31 -11.68
C ARG A 411 -12.62 -0.13 -10.81
N GLY A 412 -12.85 -0.49 -9.55
CA GLY A 412 -11.75 -0.67 -8.59
C GLY A 412 -11.04 0.64 -8.21
N ASP A 413 -11.75 1.77 -8.21
CA ASP A 413 -11.18 3.09 -7.91
C ASP A 413 -10.56 3.17 -6.50
N PRO A 414 -9.25 3.45 -6.36
CA PRO A 414 -8.56 3.56 -5.07
C PRO A 414 -9.07 4.70 -4.17
N SER A 415 -9.74 5.71 -4.75
CA SER A 415 -10.22 6.90 -4.06
C SER A 415 -11.60 6.73 -3.40
N ARG A 416 -12.33 5.64 -3.71
CA ARG A 416 -13.55 5.27 -3.00
C ARG A 416 -13.21 4.54 -1.69
N LYS A 417 -14.13 4.62 -0.71
CA LYS A 417 -14.07 3.80 0.52
C LYS A 417 -13.68 2.37 0.13
N TYR A 418 -12.55 1.90 0.67
CA TYR A 418 -12.01 0.57 0.44
C TYR A 418 -13.12 -0.48 0.50
N ARG A 419 -13.31 -1.21 -0.60
CA ARG A 419 -14.17 -2.39 -0.67
C ARG A 419 -13.26 -3.61 -0.80
N GLN A 420 -13.33 -4.52 0.16
CA GLN A 420 -12.74 -5.84 0.03
C GLN A 420 -13.56 -6.62 -0.98
N GLU A 421 -13.02 -6.75 -2.19
CA GLU A 421 -13.52 -7.61 -3.26
C GLU A 421 -12.47 -8.69 -3.49
N GLU A 422 -12.84 -9.94 -3.26
CA GLU A 422 -12.01 -11.13 -3.40
C GLU A 422 -12.53 -12.01 -4.53
N GLY A 423 -11.62 -12.60 -5.31
CA GLY A 423 -11.96 -13.57 -6.33
C GLY A 423 -11.02 -14.76 -6.37
N ASP A 424 -11.49 -15.85 -6.95
CA ASP A 424 -10.72 -17.05 -7.24
C ASP A 424 -10.55 -17.15 -8.75
N LEU A 425 -9.31 -17.04 -9.23
CA LEU A 425 -8.91 -17.33 -10.60
C LEU A 425 -8.56 -18.81 -10.71
N VAL A 426 -9.20 -19.50 -11.64
CA VAL A 426 -8.84 -20.86 -12.03
C VAL A 426 -8.37 -20.83 -13.47
N GLN A 427 -7.11 -21.22 -13.70
CA GLN A 427 -6.44 -21.25 -15.00
C GLN A 427 -6.19 -22.71 -15.38
N ASP A 428 -7.24 -23.34 -15.90
CA ASP A 428 -7.26 -24.70 -16.41
C ASP A 428 -8.36 -24.78 -17.49
N GLN A 429 -8.01 -25.31 -18.67
CA GLN A 429 -8.91 -25.33 -19.81
C GLN A 429 -10.14 -26.21 -19.58
N VAL A 430 -9.98 -27.39 -18.98
CA VAL A 430 -11.08 -28.34 -18.74
C VAL A 430 -12.07 -27.77 -17.73
N LEU A 431 -11.55 -27.15 -16.67
CA LEU A 431 -12.37 -26.50 -15.65
C LEU A 431 -13.05 -25.23 -16.19
N ALA A 432 -12.37 -24.46 -17.03
CA ALA A 432 -12.95 -23.30 -17.71
C ALA A 432 -14.05 -23.69 -18.70
N ASP A 433 -13.86 -24.76 -19.48
CA ASP A 433 -14.88 -25.36 -20.35
C ASP A 433 -16.13 -25.76 -19.54
N GLY A 434 -15.93 -26.52 -18.46
CA GLY A 434 -17.03 -26.94 -17.59
C GLY A 434 -17.73 -25.77 -16.89
N ALA A 435 -16.99 -24.73 -16.49
CA ALA A 435 -17.56 -23.53 -15.90
C ALA A 435 -18.39 -22.74 -16.91
N TYR A 436 -17.87 -22.55 -18.13
CA TYR A 436 -18.58 -21.86 -19.21
C TYR A 436 -19.91 -22.55 -19.53
N ASP A 437 -19.90 -23.87 -19.75
CA ASP A 437 -21.11 -24.65 -20.05
C ASP A 437 -22.15 -24.57 -18.95
N ARG A 438 -21.70 -24.71 -17.69
CA ARG A 438 -22.57 -24.61 -16.51
C ARG A 438 -23.22 -23.24 -16.43
N TYR A 439 -22.43 -22.17 -16.46
CA TYR A 439 -22.96 -20.82 -16.32
C TYR A 439 -23.85 -20.40 -17.48
N MET A 440 -23.53 -20.79 -18.71
CA MET A 440 -24.40 -20.56 -19.86
C MET A 440 -25.75 -21.25 -19.69
N THR A 441 -25.74 -22.54 -19.33
CA THR A 441 -26.96 -23.34 -19.18
C THR A 441 -27.83 -22.82 -18.05
N ASP A 442 -27.24 -22.61 -16.88
CA ASP A 442 -27.95 -22.17 -15.68
C ASP A 442 -28.58 -20.80 -15.90
N ASN A 443 -27.82 -19.81 -16.40
CA ASN A 443 -28.36 -18.45 -16.56
C ASN A 443 -29.38 -18.36 -17.70
N LEU A 444 -29.25 -19.13 -18.79
CA LEU A 444 -30.22 -19.11 -19.87
C LEU A 444 -31.57 -19.72 -19.46
N GLY A 445 -31.57 -20.68 -18.51
CA GLY A 445 -32.80 -21.18 -17.90
C GLY A 445 -33.61 -20.10 -17.16
N HIS A 446 -32.96 -19.00 -16.78
CA HIS A 446 -33.54 -17.86 -16.07
C HIS A 446 -33.57 -16.58 -16.93
N ALA A 447 -33.35 -16.69 -18.24
CA ALA A 447 -33.35 -15.54 -19.13
C ALA A 447 -34.74 -14.91 -19.25
N VAL A 448 -34.80 -13.59 -19.08
CA VAL A 448 -36.00 -12.76 -19.25
C VAL A 448 -35.97 -12.04 -20.60
N GLU A 449 -34.79 -11.66 -21.08
CA GLU A 449 -34.59 -11.00 -22.37
C GLU A 449 -33.24 -11.40 -22.96
N VAL A 450 -33.20 -11.63 -24.26
CA VAL A 450 -31.97 -11.92 -25.02
C VAL A 450 -31.88 -10.97 -26.21
N ILE A 451 -30.84 -10.13 -26.22
CA ILE A 451 -30.54 -9.21 -27.32
C ILE A 451 -29.24 -9.65 -28.02
N GLY A 452 -29.27 -9.78 -29.34
CA GLY A 452 -28.14 -10.21 -30.15
C GLY A 452 -28.14 -11.72 -30.45
N THR A 453 -26.95 -12.31 -30.58
CA THR A 453 -26.80 -13.68 -31.08
C THR A 453 -26.05 -14.57 -30.10
N LEU A 454 -26.72 -15.57 -29.53
CA LEU A 454 -26.11 -16.58 -28.65
C LEU A 454 -25.23 -17.56 -29.44
N PRO A 455 -24.23 -18.19 -28.80
CA PRO A 455 -23.45 -19.27 -29.41
C PRO A 455 -24.37 -20.46 -29.75
N ALA A 456 -24.11 -21.11 -30.89
CA ALA A 456 -25.02 -22.11 -31.47
C ALA A 456 -25.50 -23.21 -30.50
N PRO A 457 -24.65 -23.80 -29.63
CA PRO A 457 -25.09 -24.86 -28.70
C PRO A 457 -26.17 -24.43 -27.71
N TYR A 458 -26.23 -23.14 -27.36
CA TYR A 458 -27.11 -22.65 -26.28
C TYR A 458 -28.37 -21.95 -26.78
N ARG A 459 -28.53 -21.77 -28.10
CA ARG A 459 -29.71 -21.08 -28.67
C ARG A 459 -31.03 -21.77 -28.34
N ALA A 460 -31.01 -23.10 -28.23
CA ALA A 460 -32.19 -23.91 -27.92
C ALA A 460 -32.58 -23.88 -26.44
N LEU A 461 -31.74 -23.31 -25.56
CA LEU A 461 -31.99 -23.24 -24.11
C LEU A 461 -32.88 -22.05 -23.72
N VAL A 462 -33.14 -21.12 -24.63
CA VAL A 462 -34.00 -19.96 -24.39
C VAL A 462 -35.46 -20.39 -24.54
N GLY A 463 -36.27 -20.17 -23.50
CA GLY A 463 -37.70 -20.48 -23.52
C GLY A 463 -38.47 -19.68 -24.59
N PRO A 464 -39.61 -20.21 -25.09
CA PRO A 464 -40.39 -19.55 -26.16
C PRO A 464 -40.97 -18.19 -25.76
N ASP A 465 -41.11 -17.93 -24.46
CA ASP A 465 -41.71 -16.71 -23.90
C ASP A 465 -40.67 -15.58 -23.64
N VAL A 466 -39.39 -15.83 -23.88
CA VAL A 466 -38.32 -14.85 -23.64
C VAL A 466 -38.29 -13.81 -24.77
N ALA A 467 -38.26 -12.52 -24.40
CA ALA A 467 -38.19 -11.44 -25.37
C ALA A 467 -36.86 -11.51 -26.16
N THR A 468 -36.93 -11.71 -27.48
CA THR A 468 -35.76 -11.80 -28.35
C THR A 468 -35.65 -10.57 -29.27
N GLY A 469 -34.55 -9.84 -29.16
CA GLY A 469 -34.20 -8.74 -30.06
C GLY A 469 -33.31 -9.25 -31.20
N ALA A 470 -33.91 -9.58 -32.34
CA ALA A 470 -33.19 -10.20 -33.46
C ALA A 470 -32.10 -9.28 -34.08
N ALA A 471 -30.92 -9.85 -34.36
CA ALA A 471 -29.85 -9.21 -35.10
C ALA A 471 -30.17 -9.12 -36.61
N ALA A 472 -29.72 -8.05 -37.27
CA ALA A 472 -29.91 -7.86 -38.71
C ALA A 472 -29.14 -8.91 -39.54
N PRO A 473 -29.65 -9.38 -40.70
CA PRO A 473 -28.97 -10.38 -41.52
C PRO A 473 -27.71 -9.82 -42.21
N PRO A 474 -26.71 -10.68 -42.55
CA PRO A 474 -25.39 -10.25 -43.01
C PRO A 474 -25.41 -9.63 -44.42
N PRO A 475 -24.57 -8.62 -44.73
CA PRO A 475 -24.39 -8.15 -46.10
C PRO A 475 -23.56 -9.16 -46.90
N ALA A 476 -24.05 -9.51 -48.09
CA ALA A 476 -23.34 -10.37 -49.04
C ALA A 476 -21.99 -9.76 -49.44
N GLN A 477 -20.92 -10.56 -49.35
CA GLN A 477 -19.59 -10.22 -49.83
C GLN A 477 -19.63 -9.83 -51.32
N LYS A 478 -19.28 -8.57 -51.63
CA LYS A 478 -18.87 -8.17 -52.99
C LYS A 478 -17.44 -7.66 -52.98
N LYS A 479 -16.66 -8.29 -53.86
CA LYS A 479 -15.25 -8.05 -54.18
C LYS A 479 -14.94 -6.57 -54.43
N ALA A 480 -13.73 -6.23 -54.04
CA ALA A 480 -13.04 -4.97 -54.28
C ALA A 480 -13.16 -4.48 -55.74
N THR A 481 -13.40 -3.18 -55.90
CA THR A 481 -12.84 -2.36 -56.96
C THR A 481 -12.65 -0.93 -56.45
N ARG A 482 -11.42 -0.43 -56.52
CA ARG A 482 -11.08 1.02 -56.51
C ARG A 482 -11.65 1.64 -57.80
N PRO A 483 -12.02 2.93 -57.83
CA PRO A 483 -11.01 3.93 -58.18
C PRO A 483 -11.16 5.36 -57.60
N ALA A 484 -10.00 6.01 -57.55
CA ALA A 484 -9.65 7.41 -57.87
C ALA A 484 -10.37 8.65 -57.29
N ALA A 485 -9.54 9.65 -57.05
CA ALA A 485 -9.78 10.95 -56.42
C ALA A 485 -10.58 11.97 -57.24
N LYS A 486 -11.22 12.92 -56.53
CA LYS A 486 -11.28 14.36 -56.90
C LYS A 486 -11.68 15.22 -55.70
N ALA A 487 -10.99 16.36 -55.55
CA ALA A 487 -11.22 17.40 -54.54
C ALA A 487 -12.11 18.55 -55.12
N PRO A 488 -12.24 19.73 -54.47
CA PRO A 488 -13.22 20.08 -53.44
C PRO A 488 -14.12 21.29 -53.84
N ALA A 489 -15.19 21.57 -53.07
CA ALA A 489 -15.88 22.88 -53.15
C ALA A 489 -16.61 23.26 -51.85
N LYS A 490 -16.67 24.58 -51.63
CA LYS A 490 -16.97 25.32 -50.39
C LYS A 490 -18.47 25.63 -50.17
N SER A 491 -18.72 26.12 -48.95
CA SER A 491 -19.75 27.08 -48.49
C SER A 491 -21.08 26.51 -48.00
N ALA A 492 -21.45 26.80 -46.75
CA ALA A 492 -22.09 28.06 -46.36
C ALA A 492 -22.28 28.13 -44.82
N SER A 493 -21.98 29.29 -44.27
CA SER A 493 -22.19 29.72 -42.89
C SER A 493 -23.67 29.82 -42.53
N ARG A 494 -24.03 29.45 -41.30
CA ARG A 494 -25.06 30.17 -40.52
C ARG A 494 -24.66 30.26 -39.05
N ASP A 495 -24.40 31.50 -38.68
CA ASP A 495 -24.24 32.08 -37.36
C ASP A 495 -25.54 31.99 -36.53
N ARG A 496 -25.42 31.77 -35.21
CA ARG A 496 -26.20 32.40 -34.12
C ARG A 496 -25.95 31.77 -32.73
N GLY A 497 -25.17 32.48 -31.91
CA GLY A 497 -25.57 32.88 -30.54
C GLY A 497 -25.24 31.97 -29.34
N PRO A 498 -24.84 32.54 -28.18
CA PRO A 498 -24.23 31.81 -27.06
C PRO A 498 -25.27 31.27 -26.06
N ARG A 499 -25.10 30.03 -25.60
CA ARG A 499 -25.92 29.47 -24.49
C ARG A 499 -25.21 29.63 -23.15
N LYS A 500 -25.86 30.39 -22.28
CA LYS A 500 -25.57 30.67 -20.87
C LYS A 500 -25.22 29.41 -20.07
N GLN A 501 -24.19 29.52 -19.24
CA GLN A 501 -23.92 28.62 -18.12
C GLN A 501 -25.08 28.68 -17.13
N ALA A 502 -25.72 27.54 -16.87
CA ALA A 502 -26.65 27.36 -15.75
C ALA A 502 -25.89 26.70 -14.59
N ALA A 503 -25.95 27.33 -13.43
CA ALA A 503 -25.34 26.88 -12.18
C ALA A 503 -25.90 25.50 -11.75
N ARG A 504 -25.00 24.59 -11.33
CA ARG A 504 -25.35 23.35 -10.62
C ARG A 504 -25.93 23.70 -9.23
N PRO A 505 -26.94 22.97 -8.73
CA PRO A 505 -27.48 23.21 -7.39
C PRO A 505 -26.45 22.88 -6.31
N GLU A 506 -26.33 23.77 -5.32
CA GLU A 506 -25.51 23.56 -4.11
C GLU A 506 -25.91 22.26 -3.41
N SER A 507 -24.91 21.56 -2.84
CA SER A 507 -25.08 20.29 -2.16
C SER A 507 -26.09 20.42 -1.00
N ARG A 508 -27.10 19.53 -0.95
CA ARG A 508 -28.05 19.41 0.19
C ARG A 508 -27.35 19.37 1.55
N LYS A 509 -26.11 18.86 1.60
CA LYS A 509 -25.24 18.81 2.78
C LYS A 509 -24.90 20.20 3.35
N LYS A 510 -24.64 21.20 2.52
CA LYS A 510 -24.32 22.57 2.98
C LYS A 510 -25.53 23.28 3.59
N ALA A 511 -26.74 22.99 3.10
CA ALA A 511 -27.96 23.52 3.67
C ALA A 511 -28.25 22.91 5.06
N ALA A 512 -28.04 21.60 5.24
CA ALA A 512 -28.23 20.93 6.52
C ALA A 512 -27.25 21.40 7.60
N LEU A 513 -25.97 21.63 7.25
CA LEU A 513 -24.95 22.10 8.18
C LEU A 513 -25.19 23.52 8.72
N ARG A 514 -25.89 24.39 7.97
CA ARG A 514 -26.24 25.74 8.41
C ARG A 514 -27.34 25.76 9.49
N ASN A 515 -28.10 24.67 9.61
CA ASN A 515 -29.22 24.57 10.56
C ASN A 515 -28.82 23.94 11.92
N LEU A 516 -27.57 23.50 12.07
CA LEU A 516 -27.06 22.89 13.31
C LEU A 516 -26.53 23.96 14.26
N ALA A 517 -27.07 24.01 15.49
CA ALA A 517 -26.59 24.89 16.54
C ALA A 517 -25.55 24.19 17.43
N ILE A 518 -24.50 24.90 17.82
CA ILE A 518 -23.54 24.41 18.81
C ILE A 518 -24.27 24.22 20.15
N GLY A 519 -24.11 23.05 20.77
CA GLY A 519 -24.81 22.65 22.00
C GLY A 519 -26.11 21.87 21.78
N GLN A 520 -26.57 21.71 20.54
CA GLN A 520 -27.76 20.92 20.22
C GLN A 520 -27.52 19.42 20.47
N THR A 521 -28.44 18.76 21.17
CA THR A 521 -28.45 17.30 21.35
C THR A 521 -29.23 16.65 20.22
N MET A 522 -28.67 15.61 19.62
CA MET A 522 -29.25 14.83 18.54
C MET A 522 -29.01 13.35 18.77
N SER A 523 -29.91 12.50 18.26
CA SER A 523 -29.69 11.04 18.21
C SER A 523 -29.16 10.66 16.84
N GLY A 524 -28.21 9.74 16.78
CA GLY A 524 -27.69 9.23 15.51
C GLY A 524 -27.13 7.81 15.64
N SER A 525 -26.99 7.11 14.52
CA SER A 525 -26.49 5.73 14.49
C SER A 525 -25.00 5.69 14.20
N VAL A 526 -24.24 4.87 14.94
CA VAL A 526 -22.80 4.69 14.73
C VAL A 526 -22.56 3.99 13.40
N LYS A 527 -21.99 4.71 12.43
CA LYS A 527 -21.71 4.23 11.08
C LYS A 527 -20.38 3.49 10.98
N ASN A 528 -19.39 3.95 11.74
CA ASN A 528 -18.05 3.36 11.76
C ASN A 528 -17.28 3.76 13.02
N VAL A 529 -16.37 2.91 13.46
CA VAL A 529 -15.50 3.15 14.61
C VAL A 529 -14.04 3.01 14.17
N THR A 530 -13.18 3.93 14.61
CA THR A 530 -11.75 4.03 14.25
C THR A 530 -10.92 4.29 15.50
N ASP A 531 -9.60 4.10 15.42
CA ASP A 531 -8.69 4.27 16.58
C ASP A 531 -8.69 5.69 17.19
N PHE A 532 -9.15 6.70 16.45
CA PHE A 532 -9.23 8.08 16.91
C PHE A 532 -10.66 8.55 17.25
N GLY A 533 -11.69 7.77 16.94
CA GLY A 533 -13.07 8.26 17.04
C GLY A 533 -14.17 7.34 16.53
N ALA A 534 -15.43 7.70 16.80
CA ALA A 534 -16.62 7.06 16.23
C ALA A 534 -17.37 8.04 15.32
N PHE A 535 -17.75 7.59 14.12
CA PHE A 535 -18.56 8.35 13.17
C PHE A 535 -20.03 8.02 13.37
N VAL A 536 -20.84 9.05 13.61
CA VAL A 536 -22.26 8.96 13.88
C VAL A 536 -23.01 9.62 12.72
N ASP A 537 -23.96 8.89 12.14
CA ASP A 537 -24.86 9.39 11.10
C ASP A 537 -26.04 10.11 11.78
N LEU A 538 -26.19 11.40 11.49
CA LEU A 538 -27.29 12.25 11.97
C LEU A 538 -28.39 12.43 10.90
N GLY A 539 -28.36 11.62 9.83
CA GLY A 539 -29.28 11.67 8.69
C GLY A 539 -28.74 12.52 7.54
N ASP A 540 -28.78 13.85 7.68
CA ASP A 540 -28.37 14.77 6.61
C ASP A 540 -26.86 15.12 6.63
N CYS A 541 -26.17 14.81 7.74
CA CYS A 541 -24.73 15.01 7.91
C CYS A 541 -24.09 13.95 8.81
N ASP A 542 -22.82 13.64 8.57
CA ASP A 542 -22.02 12.75 9.43
C ASP A 542 -21.27 13.59 10.48
N GLY A 543 -21.25 13.13 11.73
CA GLY A 543 -20.48 13.75 12.82
C GLY A 543 -19.46 12.81 13.45
N LEU A 544 -18.38 13.36 14.00
CA LEU A 544 -17.29 12.58 14.60
C LEU A 544 -17.22 12.81 16.11
N ILE A 545 -17.29 11.73 16.90
CA ILE A 545 -16.93 11.72 18.32
C ILE A 545 -15.44 11.37 18.42
N HIS A 546 -14.62 12.32 18.87
CA HIS A 546 -13.20 12.07 19.10
C HIS A 546 -12.99 11.23 20.37
N LYS A 547 -11.94 10.40 20.42
CA LYS A 547 -11.61 9.54 21.59
C LYS A 547 -11.54 10.27 22.93
N THR A 548 -11.15 11.53 22.93
CA THR A 548 -11.10 12.38 24.13
C THR A 548 -12.48 12.86 24.63
N ARG A 549 -13.55 12.57 23.89
CA ARG A 549 -14.93 13.06 24.13
C ARG A 549 -15.96 11.91 24.22
N MET A 550 -15.51 10.68 24.48
CA MET A 550 -16.34 9.46 24.57
C MET A 550 -16.89 9.14 25.98
N GLY A 551 -16.60 9.94 27.01
CA GLY A 551 -17.10 9.70 28.38
C GLY A 551 -16.09 9.01 29.32
N ARG A 552 -16.53 8.66 30.55
CA ARG A 552 -15.78 8.61 31.83
C ARG A 552 -14.62 7.62 32.04
N ARG A 553 -13.96 7.07 31.00
CA ARG A 553 -12.75 6.24 31.18
C ARG A 553 -11.68 6.61 30.16
N ARG A 554 -10.50 6.99 30.65
CA ARG A 554 -9.45 7.65 29.86
C ARG A 554 -8.67 6.70 28.94
N ASN A 555 -9.00 5.40 28.92
CA ASN A 555 -8.18 4.34 28.32
C ASN A 555 -8.97 3.28 27.50
N ASP A 556 -10.25 3.49 27.19
CA ASP A 556 -11.03 2.48 26.46
C ASP A 556 -10.89 2.71 24.94
N HIS A 557 -10.63 1.65 24.16
CA HIS A 557 -10.57 1.76 22.71
C HIS A 557 -11.98 2.09 22.17
N PRO A 558 -12.13 2.95 21.15
CA PRO A 558 -13.44 3.34 20.63
C PRO A 558 -14.33 2.15 20.21
N SER A 559 -13.70 1.05 19.75
CA SER A 559 -14.34 -0.21 19.39
C SER A 559 -14.94 -1.00 20.56
N GLU A 560 -14.55 -0.67 21.79
CA GLU A 560 -15.08 -1.26 23.02
C GLU A 560 -16.24 -0.43 23.60
N VAL A 561 -16.37 0.84 23.17
CA VAL A 561 -17.38 1.80 23.65
C VAL A 561 -18.57 1.91 22.71
N PHE A 562 -18.38 1.70 21.40
CA PHE A 562 -19.43 1.86 20.39
C PHE A 562 -19.56 0.61 19.52
N THR A 563 -20.79 0.12 19.36
CA THR A 563 -21.09 -0.92 18.37
C THR A 563 -21.57 -0.28 17.07
N VAL A 564 -21.05 -0.74 15.92
CA VAL A 564 -21.53 -0.25 14.61
C VAL A 564 -23.01 -0.60 14.46
N GLY A 565 -23.85 0.41 14.20
CA GLY A 565 -25.31 0.31 14.12
C GLY A 565 -26.05 0.78 15.39
N GLU A 566 -25.36 1.00 16.51
CA GLU A 566 -25.96 1.45 17.77
C GLU A 566 -26.46 2.91 17.69
N GLU A 567 -27.64 3.19 18.25
CA GLU A 567 -28.15 4.56 18.39
C GLU A 567 -27.54 5.24 19.62
N VAL A 568 -26.91 6.39 19.41
CA VAL A 568 -26.23 7.16 20.45
C VAL A 568 -26.76 8.60 20.51
N SER A 569 -26.91 9.12 21.73
CA SER A 569 -27.26 10.52 22.00
C SER A 569 -25.99 11.36 22.06
N VAL A 570 -25.90 12.37 21.19
CA VAL A 570 -24.69 13.15 20.97
C VAL A 570 -24.99 14.65 20.99
N MET A 571 -24.03 15.44 21.45
CA MET A 571 -24.10 16.90 21.47
C MET A 571 -23.15 17.51 20.45
N VAL A 572 -23.62 18.47 19.67
CA VAL A 572 -22.81 19.22 18.70
C VAL A 572 -21.83 20.14 19.42
N VAL A 573 -20.54 19.93 19.25
CA VAL A 573 -19.50 20.77 19.89
C VAL A 573 -18.95 21.83 18.94
N SER A 574 -18.82 21.52 17.65
CA SER A 574 -18.40 22.49 16.64
C SER A 574 -18.85 22.07 15.26
N VAL A 575 -19.25 23.03 14.43
CA VAL A 575 -19.70 22.84 13.05
C VAL A 575 -18.74 23.59 12.13
N ASP A 576 -18.15 22.88 11.17
CA ASP A 576 -17.33 23.43 10.09
C ASP A 576 -18.06 23.25 8.75
N VAL A 577 -18.72 24.33 8.31
CA VAL A 577 -19.56 24.34 7.11
C VAL A 577 -18.71 24.32 5.82
N GLU A 578 -17.47 24.80 5.87
CA GLU A 578 -16.58 24.82 4.70
C GLU A 578 -16.02 23.43 4.41
N ARG A 579 -15.67 22.68 5.45
CA ARG A 579 -15.13 21.33 5.34
C ARG A 579 -16.18 20.23 5.42
N GLU A 580 -17.45 20.58 5.57
CA GLU A 580 -18.58 19.67 5.78
C GLU A 580 -18.39 18.72 6.98
N ARG A 581 -17.85 19.23 8.11
CA ARG A 581 -17.52 18.41 9.30
C ARG A 581 -18.26 18.89 10.54
N VAL A 582 -18.81 17.96 11.32
CA VAL A 582 -19.40 18.22 12.64
C VAL A 582 -18.64 17.43 13.69
N SER A 583 -18.18 18.09 14.75
CA SER A 583 -17.58 17.42 15.91
C SER A 583 -18.62 17.23 17.00
N LEU A 584 -18.71 16.01 17.51
CA LEU A 584 -19.71 15.57 18.48
C LEU A 584 -19.04 15.18 19.80
N ALA A 585 -19.80 15.25 20.89
CA ALA A 585 -19.46 14.66 22.17
C ALA A 585 -20.58 13.72 22.61
N LEU A 586 -20.23 12.65 23.33
CA LEU A 586 -21.22 11.74 23.89
C LEU A 586 -22.00 12.47 24.99
N ASN A 587 -23.33 12.48 24.89
CA ASN A 587 -24.20 13.06 25.91
C ASN A 587 -24.63 11.95 26.88
N THR A 588 -23.79 11.66 27.87
CA THR A 588 -24.12 10.72 28.95
C THR A 588 -24.89 11.50 30.03
N PHE A 589 -26.14 11.13 30.30
CA PHE A 589 -26.94 11.68 31.41
C PHE A 589 -26.30 11.40 32.78
#